data_AF-A0A918UBV9-F1
#
_entry.id   AF-A0A918UBV9-F1
#
_cell.length_a   1.000
_cell.length_b   1.000
_cell.length_c   1.000
_cell.angle_alpha   90.00
_cell.angle_beta   90.00
_cell.angle_gamma   90.00
#
_symmetry.space_group_name_H-M   'P 1'
#
loop_
_entity.id
_entity.type
_entity.pdbx_description
1 polymer ?
#
loop_
_entity_poly.entity_id
_entity_poly.type
_entity_poly.pdbx_seq_one_letter_code
_entity_poly.pdbx_strand_id
1 'polypeptide(L)'
;MYDWEALWRDNLATITPLSAGRLPDILGRARLIEEARAPGHLAVYETEDCFLLIRHDRQPLMCPVDKRSLFDITLRLVDEEDGCEIPAVEWMVDNLATGESGAWRGDLSLDAQGMVRIAGHSPGRDPLPDMDFGPLSFVTLPAFRAELMRLWREDLSELAPSLAAELRQGPRNTDPEEDGETARLKTVYERYAMMVRHEQAWLARRFSETELRLIAGTIRHADFSDARSCRGLWLAVESWLVDNDHTLPDGIDPDDLLARMKSLSYGQEVALIEALAPVDA
;
A
#
# COMPACT_ATOMS: atom_id res chain seq x y z
N MET A 1 9.55 -4.84 0.13
CA MET A 1 10.00 -6.17 -0.33
C MET A 1 8.83 -7.15 -0.18
N TYR A 2 8.57 -8.01 -1.17
CA TYR A 2 7.50 -9.01 -1.11
C TYR A 2 7.84 -10.12 -0.10
N ASP A 3 6.83 -10.73 0.53
CA ASP A 3 7.02 -11.97 1.29
C ASP A 3 7.09 -13.15 0.31
N TRP A 4 8.31 -13.52 -0.07
CA TRP A 4 8.57 -14.59 -1.03
C TRP A 4 8.09 -15.96 -0.56
N GLU A 5 8.09 -16.22 0.75
CA GLU A 5 7.62 -17.48 1.33
C GLU A 5 6.08 -17.54 1.36
N ALA A 6 5.40 -16.40 1.54
CA ALA A 6 3.96 -16.32 1.31
C ALA A 6 3.61 -16.57 -0.17
N LEU A 7 4.28 -15.88 -1.10
CA LEU A 7 4.05 -16.08 -2.53
C LEU A 7 4.29 -17.52 -2.97
N TRP A 8 5.30 -18.18 -2.43
CA TRP A 8 5.54 -19.61 -2.67
C TRP A 8 4.37 -20.49 -2.21
N ARG A 9 3.81 -20.23 -1.02
CA ARG A 9 2.67 -20.99 -0.47
C ARG A 9 1.39 -20.73 -1.26
N ASP A 10 1.17 -19.51 -1.73
CA ASP A 10 -0.02 -19.17 -2.50
C ASP A 10 0.02 -19.74 -3.93
N ASN A 11 1.22 -20.08 -4.42
CA ASN A 11 1.46 -20.61 -5.76
C ASN A 11 1.87 -22.09 -5.77
N LEU A 12 1.52 -22.88 -4.76
CA LEU A 12 1.88 -24.30 -4.67
C LEU A 12 1.53 -25.11 -5.93
N ALA A 13 0.43 -24.76 -6.60
CA ALA A 13 -0.04 -25.45 -7.80
C ALA A 13 0.84 -25.22 -9.05
N THR A 14 1.65 -24.15 -9.07
CA THR A 14 2.53 -23.80 -10.21
C THR A 14 3.97 -24.25 -9.99
N ILE A 15 4.28 -24.82 -8.82
CA ILE A 15 5.62 -25.30 -8.49
C ILE A 15 5.99 -26.48 -9.40
N THR A 16 7.15 -26.39 -10.03
CA THR A 16 7.68 -27.43 -10.91
C THR A 16 9.09 -27.85 -10.52
N PRO A 17 9.45 -29.13 -10.67
CA PRO A 17 10.83 -29.57 -10.50
C PRO A 17 11.74 -29.00 -11.58
N LEU A 18 12.87 -28.43 -11.17
CA LEU A 18 13.94 -27.96 -12.03
C LEU A 18 14.89 -29.12 -12.35
N SER A 19 15.00 -29.47 -13.63
CA SER A 19 16.07 -30.37 -14.07
C SER A 19 17.41 -29.64 -14.07
N ALA A 20 18.46 -30.30 -13.56
CA ALA A 20 19.79 -29.70 -13.40
C ALA A 20 20.37 -29.08 -14.69
N GLY A 21 19.97 -29.58 -15.86
CA GLY A 21 20.40 -29.03 -17.16
C GLY A 21 19.71 -27.73 -17.59
N ARG A 22 18.55 -27.36 -17.01
CA ARG A 22 17.82 -26.12 -17.35
C ARG A 22 18.16 -24.95 -16.45
N LEU A 23 18.73 -25.23 -15.28
CA LEU A 23 19.07 -24.21 -14.29
C LEU A 23 20.08 -23.19 -14.84
N PRO A 24 21.19 -23.56 -15.50
CA PRO A 24 22.15 -22.59 -16.02
C PRO A 24 21.56 -21.64 -17.07
N ASP A 25 20.70 -22.16 -17.95
CA ASP A 25 20.03 -21.36 -18.98
C ASP A 25 19.04 -20.36 -18.40
N ILE A 26 18.30 -20.76 -17.35
CA ILE A 26 17.34 -19.90 -16.65
C ILE A 26 18.09 -18.82 -15.86
N LEU A 27 19.14 -19.22 -15.12
CA LEU A 27 19.97 -18.30 -14.36
C LEU A 27 20.77 -17.36 -15.25
N GLY A 28 21.15 -17.78 -16.45
CA GLY A 28 21.84 -16.93 -17.44
C GLY A 28 20.97 -15.79 -17.99
N ARG A 29 19.65 -15.83 -17.79
CA ARG A 29 18.68 -14.81 -18.25
C ARG A 29 18.01 -14.06 -17.10
N ALA A 30 18.29 -14.43 -15.86
CA ALA A 30 17.64 -13.89 -14.68
C ALA A 30 18.67 -13.23 -13.76
N ARG A 31 18.33 -12.08 -13.20
CA ARG A 31 19.14 -11.38 -12.21
C ARG A 31 18.83 -11.92 -10.83
N LEU A 32 19.83 -12.29 -10.06
CA LEU A 32 19.64 -12.63 -8.64
C LEU A 32 19.26 -11.37 -7.85
N ILE A 33 18.14 -11.42 -7.13
CA ILE A 33 17.61 -10.32 -6.29
C ILE A 33 17.74 -10.66 -4.81
N GLU A 34 17.52 -11.91 -4.41
CA GLU A 34 17.71 -12.37 -3.04
C GLU A 34 18.36 -13.76 -3.00
N GLU A 35 19.44 -13.88 -2.23
CA GLU A 35 20.10 -15.16 -1.96
C GLU A 35 19.33 -15.99 -0.94
N ALA A 36 19.33 -17.32 -1.12
CA ALA A 36 18.77 -18.23 -0.13
C ALA A 36 19.59 -18.14 1.17
N ARG A 37 18.92 -17.74 2.26
CA ARG A 37 19.57 -17.53 3.57
C ARG A 37 20.10 -18.82 4.20
N ALA A 38 19.52 -19.97 3.85
CA ALA A 38 19.90 -21.29 4.33
C ALA A 38 19.44 -22.39 3.36
N PRO A 39 19.95 -23.63 3.47
CA PRO A 39 19.39 -24.77 2.75
C PRO A 39 17.88 -24.89 3.00
N GLY A 40 17.10 -25.10 1.94
CA GLY A 40 15.63 -25.14 2.00
C GLY A 40 14.93 -23.78 1.98
N HIS A 41 15.66 -22.66 1.98
CA HIS A 41 15.08 -21.33 1.76
C HIS A 41 15.03 -20.97 0.27
N LEU A 42 14.22 -19.98 -0.05
CA LEU A 42 14.08 -19.47 -1.41
C LEU A 42 15.24 -18.55 -1.80
N ALA A 43 15.82 -18.80 -2.97
CA ALA A 43 16.53 -17.81 -3.74
C ALA A 43 15.56 -17.17 -4.74
N VAL A 44 15.69 -15.88 -4.97
CA VAL A 44 14.78 -15.11 -5.84
C VAL A 44 15.57 -14.52 -6.99
N TYR A 45 15.16 -14.89 -8.20
CA TYR A 45 15.69 -14.33 -9.43
C TYR A 45 14.60 -13.53 -10.13
N GLU A 46 15.00 -12.52 -10.88
CA GLU A 46 14.12 -11.64 -11.63
C GLU A 46 14.43 -11.72 -13.11
N THR A 47 13.39 -11.93 -13.91
CA THR A 47 13.41 -11.72 -15.35
C THR A 47 12.60 -10.46 -15.68
N GLU A 48 12.43 -10.15 -16.96
CA GLU A 48 11.60 -9.02 -17.40
C GLU A 48 10.16 -9.14 -16.84
N ASP A 49 9.52 -10.29 -17.07
CA ASP A 49 8.09 -10.47 -16.75
C ASP A 49 7.79 -11.17 -15.42
N CYS A 50 8.77 -11.83 -14.79
CA CYS A 50 8.52 -12.74 -13.67
C CYS A 50 9.58 -12.64 -12.56
N PHE A 51 9.18 -13.04 -11.36
CA PHE A 51 10.10 -13.53 -10.34
C PHE A 51 10.15 -15.06 -10.40
N LEU A 52 11.35 -15.61 -10.26
CA LEU A 52 11.61 -17.04 -10.18
C LEU A 52 12.04 -17.35 -8.75
N LEU A 53 11.12 -17.93 -7.99
CA LEU A 53 11.40 -18.43 -6.65
C LEU A 53 11.99 -19.83 -6.80
N ILE A 54 13.20 -20.05 -6.28
CA ILE A 54 13.91 -21.33 -6.38
C ILE A 54 14.25 -21.83 -4.99
N ARG A 55 13.76 -23.02 -4.64
CA ARG A 55 14.19 -23.72 -3.44
C ARG A 55 15.29 -24.73 -3.79
N HIS A 56 16.49 -24.49 -3.27
CA HIS A 56 17.65 -25.34 -3.53
C HIS A 56 17.71 -26.50 -2.52
N ASP A 57 16.93 -27.55 -2.81
CA ASP A 57 16.95 -28.83 -2.08
C ASP A 57 17.58 -29.96 -2.93
N ARG A 58 17.45 -31.22 -2.50
CA ARG A 58 17.92 -32.41 -3.25
C ARG A 58 17.38 -32.48 -4.68
N GLN A 59 16.17 -31.96 -4.89
CA GLN A 59 15.60 -31.69 -6.21
C GLN A 59 15.17 -30.22 -6.22
N PRO A 60 15.86 -29.34 -6.96
CA PRO A 60 15.49 -27.94 -7.02
C PRO A 60 14.05 -27.79 -7.51
N LEU A 61 13.29 -26.92 -6.85
CA LEU A 61 11.91 -26.60 -7.21
C LEU A 61 11.84 -25.14 -7.63
N MET A 62 11.01 -24.85 -8.63
CA MET A 62 10.79 -23.51 -9.17
C MET A 62 9.33 -23.12 -9.05
N CYS A 63 9.08 -21.90 -8.63
CA CYS A 63 7.77 -21.25 -8.75
C CYS A 63 7.96 -19.95 -9.55
N PRO A 64 7.50 -19.90 -10.81
CA PRO A 64 7.42 -18.65 -11.54
C PRO A 64 6.22 -17.83 -11.04
N VAL A 65 6.47 -16.57 -10.69
CA VAL A 65 5.45 -15.60 -10.27
C VAL A 65 5.44 -14.47 -11.29
N ASP A 66 4.34 -14.31 -12.02
CA ASP A 66 4.15 -13.24 -13.00
C ASP A 66 4.07 -11.89 -12.28
N LYS A 67 4.92 -10.91 -12.65
CA LYS A 67 4.93 -9.58 -12.02
C LYS A 67 3.57 -8.89 -12.12
N ARG A 68 2.84 -9.07 -13.23
CA ARG A 68 1.52 -8.47 -13.44
C ARG A 68 0.48 -9.01 -12.45
N SER A 69 0.70 -10.20 -11.88
CA SER A 69 -0.19 -10.78 -10.87
C SER A 69 0.00 -10.21 -9.46
N LEU A 70 1.07 -9.45 -9.22
CA LEU A 70 1.41 -8.86 -7.92
C LEU A 70 0.80 -7.45 -7.75
N PHE A 71 -0.47 -7.32 -8.15
CA PHE A 71 -1.25 -6.11 -7.94
C PHE A 71 -1.81 -6.07 -6.52
N ASP A 72 -2.05 -4.86 -6.02
CA ASP A 72 -2.76 -4.58 -4.77
C ASP A 72 -3.96 -3.67 -5.07
N ILE A 73 -5.00 -3.75 -4.23
CA ILE A 73 -6.22 -2.96 -4.36
C ILE A 73 -6.56 -2.36 -3.01
N THR A 74 -6.49 -1.03 -2.92
CA THR A 74 -6.81 -0.27 -1.72
C THR A 74 -8.11 0.49 -1.89
N LEU A 75 -8.92 0.52 -0.84
CA LEU A 75 -10.18 1.27 -0.81
C LEU A 75 -10.11 2.37 0.24
N ARG A 76 -10.48 3.60 -0.14
CA ARG A 76 -10.59 4.73 0.79
C ARG A 76 -11.87 5.54 0.57
N LEU A 77 -12.33 6.18 1.64
CA LEU A 77 -13.35 7.22 1.57
C LEU A 77 -12.65 8.55 1.27
N VAL A 78 -13.24 9.34 0.40
CA VAL A 78 -12.76 10.65 -0.04
C VAL A 78 -13.90 11.64 0.18
N ASP A 79 -13.63 12.76 0.84
CA ASP A 79 -14.67 13.74 1.21
C ASP A 79 -14.26 15.19 0.92
N GLU A 80 -14.93 16.16 1.57
CA GLU A 80 -14.66 17.59 1.39
C GLU A 80 -13.21 17.97 1.76
N GLU A 81 -12.58 17.29 2.71
CA GLU A 81 -11.18 17.54 3.11
C GLU A 81 -10.22 17.18 1.97
N ASP A 82 -10.60 16.22 1.12
CA ASP A 82 -9.89 15.83 -0.08
C ASP A 82 -10.29 16.66 -1.33
N GLY A 83 -11.13 17.69 -1.15
CA GLY A 83 -11.58 18.57 -2.23
C GLY A 83 -12.74 18.02 -3.06
N CYS A 84 -13.50 17.04 -2.55
CA CYS A 84 -14.70 16.51 -3.20
C CYS A 84 -15.97 17.20 -2.70
N GLU A 85 -16.81 17.69 -3.61
CA GLU A 85 -18.13 18.24 -3.25
C GLU A 85 -19.12 17.15 -2.78
N ILE A 86 -18.91 15.91 -3.22
CA ILE A 86 -19.73 14.75 -2.86
C ILE A 86 -18.78 13.69 -2.30
N PRO A 87 -19.05 13.12 -1.10
CA PRO A 87 -18.28 12.01 -0.60
C PRO A 87 -18.22 10.89 -1.63
N ALA A 88 -17.07 10.26 -1.79
CA ALA A 88 -16.84 9.24 -2.79
C ALA A 88 -15.99 8.11 -2.22
N VAL A 89 -16.11 6.93 -2.81
CA VAL A 89 -15.17 5.84 -2.56
C VAL A 89 -14.16 5.85 -3.69
N GLU A 90 -12.88 5.84 -3.33
CA GLU A 90 -11.78 5.70 -4.27
C GLU A 90 -11.12 4.33 -4.11
N TRP A 91 -10.99 3.65 -5.24
CA TRP A 91 -10.25 2.41 -5.38
C TRP A 91 -8.92 2.76 -6.01
N MET A 92 -7.85 2.52 -5.30
CA MET A 92 -6.49 2.63 -5.81
C MET A 92 -5.98 1.25 -6.13
N VAL A 93 -5.32 1.11 -7.27
CA VAL A 93 -4.71 -0.14 -7.69
C VAL A 93 -3.25 0.12 -8.03
N ASP A 94 -2.37 -0.72 -7.53
CA ASP A 94 -0.94 -0.60 -7.77
C ASP A 94 -0.32 -1.95 -8.09
N ASN A 95 0.73 -1.93 -8.88
CA ASN A 95 1.59 -3.08 -9.07
C ASN A 95 3.03 -2.61 -8.95
N LEU A 96 3.62 -2.82 -7.77
CA LEU A 96 4.98 -2.38 -7.48
C LEU A 96 6.03 -3.09 -8.33
N ALA A 97 5.75 -4.30 -8.82
CA ALA A 97 6.67 -5.06 -9.65
C ALA A 97 6.77 -4.50 -11.08
N THR A 98 5.68 -3.91 -11.59
CA THR A 98 5.66 -3.26 -12.92
C THR A 98 5.71 -1.72 -12.85
N GLY A 99 5.55 -1.15 -11.65
CA GLY A 99 5.50 0.30 -11.43
C GLY A 99 4.19 0.96 -11.91
N GLU A 100 3.17 0.15 -12.21
CA GLU A 100 1.89 0.63 -12.71
C GLU A 100 0.96 1.02 -11.55
N SER A 101 0.19 2.10 -11.70
CA SER A 101 -0.80 2.53 -10.72
C SER A 101 -1.98 3.22 -11.38
N GLY A 102 -3.18 3.04 -10.83
CA GLY A 102 -4.38 3.76 -11.26
C GLY A 102 -5.35 3.96 -10.10
N ALA A 103 -6.35 4.80 -10.32
CA ALA A 103 -7.41 5.01 -9.37
C ALA A 103 -8.76 5.14 -10.09
N TRP A 104 -9.80 4.64 -9.46
CA TRP A 104 -11.18 4.83 -9.87
C TRP A 104 -11.98 5.41 -8.72
N ARG A 105 -12.87 6.35 -9.01
CA ARG A 105 -13.67 7.04 -8.00
C ARG A 105 -15.15 6.88 -8.33
N GLY A 106 -15.93 6.53 -7.30
CA GLY A 106 -17.38 6.41 -7.40
C GLY A 106 -18.06 7.23 -6.31
N ASP A 107 -18.93 8.14 -6.74
CA ASP A 107 -19.70 8.99 -5.83
C ASP A 107 -20.54 8.15 -4.87
N LEU A 108 -20.50 8.51 -3.60
CA LEU A 108 -21.20 7.84 -2.53
C LEU A 108 -22.53 8.56 -2.28
N SER A 109 -23.62 7.79 -2.25
CA SER A 109 -24.96 8.32 -2.03
C SER A 109 -25.84 7.32 -1.28
N LEU A 110 -27.01 7.78 -0.83
CA LEU A 110 -28.04 6.94 -0.25
C LEU A 110 -29.22 6.82 -1.21
N ASP A 111 -29.78 5.62 -1.33
CA ASP A 111 -31.07 5.44 -1.99
C ASP A 111 -32.25 5.90 -1.12
N ALA A 112 -33.47 5.79 -1.66
CA ALA A 112 -34.69 6.17 -0.94
C ALA A 112 -34.97 5.33 0.32
N GLN A 113 -34.34 4.16 0.45
CA GLN A 113 -34.39 3.28 1.61
C GLN A 113 -33.21 3.53 2.57
N GLY A 114 -32.35 4.49 2.26
CA GLY A 114 -31.17 4.83 3.05
C GLY A 114 -30.03 3.82 2.89
N MET A 115 -29.99 3.02 1.83
CA MET A 115 -28.90 2.09 1.54
C MET A 115 -27.81 2.78 0.71
N VAL A 116 -26.56 2.39 0.94
CA VAL A 116 -25.41 2.94 0.22
C VAL A 116 -25.44 2.57 -1.26
N ARG A 117 -25.20 3.57 -2.11
CA ARG A 117 -24.88 3.41 -3.52
C ARG A 117 -23.53 4.06 -3.83
N ILE A 118 -22.70 3.37 -4.59
CA ILE A 118 -21.41 3.85 -5.09
C ILE A 118 -21.51 3.92 -6.61
N ALA A 119 -21.31 5.09 -7.19
CA ALA A 119 -21.54 5.35 -8.61
C ALA A 119 -22.95 4.91 -9.08
N GLY A 120 -23.94 4.94 -8.19
CA GLY A 120 -25.29 4.47 -8.48
C GLY A 120 -25.47 2.94 -8.46
N HIS A 121 -24.53 2.17 -7.90
CA HIS A 121 -24.62 0.72 -7.71
C HIS A 121 -24.60 0.36 -6.23
N SER A 122 -25.34 -0.67 -5.85
CA SER A 122 -25.45 -1.16 -4.47
C SER A 122 -24.45 -2.30 -4.23
N PRO A 123 -23.46 -2.16 -3.34
CA PRO A 123 -22.52 -3.23 -3.00
C PRO A 123 -23.24 -4.51 -2.56
N GLY A 124 -22.68 -5.67 -2.91
CA GLY A 124 -23.26 -7.00 -2.60
C GLY A 124 -24.52 -7.39 -3.40
N ARG A 125 -25.25 -6.45 -4.00
CA ARG A 125 -26.49 -6.71 -4.75
C ARG A 125 -26.34 -6.49 -6.25
N ASP A 126 -25.82 -5.34 -6.63
CA ASP A 126 -25.65 -4.94 -8.02
C ASP A 126 -24.32 -5.48 -8.59
N PRO A 127 -24.21 -5.65 -9.91
CA PRO A 127 -22.92 -5.92 -10.54
C PRO A 127 -21.93 -4.78 -10.25
N LEU A 128 -20.65 -5.13 -10.25
CA LEU A 128 -19.55 -4.17 -10.17
C LEU A 128 -19.78 -3.05 -11.23
N PRO A 129 -19.67 -1.77 -10.85
CA PRO A 129 -19.73 -0.67 -11.81
C PRO A 129 -18.59 -0.79 -12.83
N ASP A 130 -18.72 -0.04 -13.93
CA ASP A 130 -17.65 0.04 -14.93
C ASP A 130 -16.50 0.88 -14.35
N MET A 131 -15.49 0.19 -13.84
CA MET A 131 -14.31 0.78 -13.23
C MET A 131 -13.18 0.91 -14.25
N ASP A 132 -13.02 2.09 -14.83
CA ASP A 132 -11.90 2.39 -15.72
C ASP A 132 -10.68 2.84 -14.92
N PHE A 133 -9.66 1.98 -14.83
CA PHE A 133 -8.37 2.27 -14.21
C PHE A 133 -7.31 2.70 -15.22
N GLY A 134 -7.69 2.92 -16.49
CA GLY A 134 -6.78 3.23 -17.58
C GLY A 134 -6.02 2.01 -18.13
N PRO A 135 -4.92 2.23 -18.88
CA PRO A 135 -4.25 1.18 -19.65
C PRO A 135 -3.28 0.34 -18.82
N LEU A 136 -3.69 -0.15 -17.65
CA LEU A 136 -2.85 -0.97 -16.78
C LEU A 136 -2.79 -2.41 -17.30
N SER A 137 -1.62 -3.02 -17.27
CA SER A 137 -1.42 -4.37 -17.83
C SER A 137 -2.25 -5.43 -17.10
N PHE A 138 -2.50 -5.27 -15.80
CA PHE A 138 -3.13 -6.29 -14.95
C PHE A 138 -4.66 -6.23 -14.91
N VAL A 139 -5.32 -5.17 -15.40
CA VAL A 139 -6.79 -5.04 -15.33
C VAL A 139 -7.53 -6.08 -16.16
N THR A 140 -6.84 -6.67 -17.14
CA THR A 140 -7.35 -7.76 -17.98
C THR A 140 -7.19 -9.15 -17.36
N LEU A 141 -6.47 -9.26 -16.23
CA LEU A 141 -6.23 -10.54 -15.58
C LEU A 141 -7.50 -11.05 -14.88
N PRO A 142 -7.85 -12.33 -15.03
CA PRO A 142 -8.98 -12.92 -14.32
C PRO A 142 -8.88 -12.79 -12.79
N ALA A 143 -7.66 -12.88 -12.25
CA ALA A 143 -7.40 -12.74 -10.81
C ALA A 143 -7.75 -11.33 -10.30
N PHE A 144 -7.37 -10.28 -11.04
CA PHE A 144 -7.70 -8.90 -10.69
C PHE A 144 -9.20 -8.68 -10.67
N ARG A 145 -9.91 -9.16 -11.71
CA ARG A 145 -11.36 -9.06 -11.76
C ARG A 145 -12.04 -9.85 -10.64
N ALA A 146 -11.50 -11.01 -10.25
CA ALA A 146 -12.03 -11.79 -9.14
C ALA A 146 -11.87 -11.04 -7.81
N GLU A 147 -10.71 -10.41 -7.57
CA GLU A 147 -10.46 -9.64 -6.36
C GLU A 147 -11.34 -8.37 -6.27
N LEU A 148 -11.49 -7.62 -7.37
CA LEU A 148 -12.44 -6.50 -7.44
C LEU A 148 -13.87 -6.95 -7.06
N MET A 149 -14.30 -8.09 -7.61
CA MET A 149 -15.63 -8.64 -7.32
C MET A 149 -15.77 -9.09 -5.86
N ARG A 150 -14.73 -9.66 -5.27
CA ARG A 150 -14.69 -10.06 -3.86
C ARG A 150 -14.83 -8.83 -2.96
N LEU A 151 -13.99 -7.83 -3.15
CA LEU A 151 -14.02 -6.55 -2.44
C LEU A 151 -15.39 -5.86 -2.55
N TRP A 152 -15.99 -5.88 -3.75
CA TRP A 152 -17.30 -5.26 -3.99
C TRP A 152 -18.46 -6.01 -3.31
N ARG A 153 -18.42 -7.34 -3.31
CA ARG A 153 -19.55 -8.15 -2.81
C ARG A 153 -19.47 -8.45 -1.33
N GLU A 154 -18.26 -8.62 -0.80
CA GLU A 154 -18.02 -9.06 0.56
C GLU A 154 -17.66 -7.83 1.40
N ASP A 155 -16.44 -7.31 1.22
CA ASP A 155 -15.87 -6.29 2.12
C ASP A 155 -16.69 -4.98 2.10
N LEU A 156 -17.03 -4.46 0.93
CA LEU A 156 -17.87 -3.26 0.83
C LEU A 156 -19.31 -3.49 1.31
N SER A 157 -19.85 -4.69 1.12
CA SER A 157 -21.19 -5.01 1.62
C SER A 157 -21.21 -5.03 3.15
N GLU A 158 -20.11 -5.45 3.78
CA GLU A 158 -19.94 -5.40 5.23
C GLU A 158 -19.76 -3.97 5.75
N LEU A 159 -19.04 -3.11 5.00
CA LEU A 159 -18.82 -1.71 5.36
C LEU A 159 -20.02 -0.80 5.06
N ALA A 160 -20.93 -1.20 4.17
CA ALA A 160 -22.06 -0.39 3.71
C ALA A 160 -22.94 0.20 4.84
N PRO A 161 -23.27 -0.52 5.94
CA PRO A 161 -24.05 0.06 7.04
C PRO A 161 -23.33 1.22 7.75
N SER A 162 -22.01 1.12 7.93
CA SER A 162 -21.20 2.16 8.57
C SER A 162 -21.09 3.41 7.66
N LEU A 163 -20.85 3.20 6.37
CA LEU A 163 -20.88 4.27 5.37
C LEU A 163 -22.25 4.95 5.31
N ALA A 164 -23.33 4.18 5.41
CA ALA A 164 -24.69 4.73 5.45
C ALA A 164 -24.93 5.60 6.69
N ALA A 165 -24.42 5.18 7.84
CA ALA A 165 -24.53 5.93 9.08
C ALA A 165 -23.79 7.28 9.02
N GLU A 166 -22.63 7.31 8.38
CA GLU A 166 -21.85 8.54 8.17
C GLU A 166 -22.56 9.52 7.25
N LEU A 167 -23.04 9.06 6.09
CA LEU A 167 -23.76 9.91 5.13
C LEU A 167 -25.03 10.52 5.73
N ARG A 168 -25.75 9.79 6.59
CA ARG A 168 -26.96 10.31 7.27
C ARG A 168 -26.64 11.38 8.31
N GLN A 169 -25.46 11.39 8.90
CA GLN A 169 -25.06 12.42 9.86
C GLN A 169 -24.81 13.77 9.18
N GLY A 170 -24.66 13.80 7.85
CA GLY A 170 -24.38 15.01 7.08
C GLY A 170 -23.02 15.63 7.42
N PRO A 171 -22.62 16.75 6.78
CA PRO A 171 -21.49 17.55 7.22
C PRO A 171 -21.78 18.00 8.65
N ARG A 172 -20.97 17.54 9.60
CA ARG A 172 -21.24 17.71 11.02
C ARG A 172 -21.15 19.19 11.40
N ASN A 173 -22.30 19.80 11.71
CA ASN A 173 -22.33 20.92 12.63
C ASN A 173 -21.85 20.39 13.99
N THR A 174 -20.66 20.80 14.38
CA THR A 174 -20.06 20.52 15.67
C THR A 174 -20.82 21.26 16.77
N ASP A 175 -21.84 20.62 17.33
CA ASP A 175 -22.23 20.85 18.71
C ASP A 175 -21.97 19.55 19.49
N PRO A 176 -21.13 19.57 20.55
CA PRO A 176 -20.72 18.36 21.26
C PRO A 176 -21.77 17.96 22.30
N GLU A 177 -22.36 16.77 22.14
CA GLU A 177 -22.94 16.02 23.26
C GLU A 177 -21.85 15.06 23.81
N GLU A 178 -21.40 15.35 25.03
CA GLU A 178 -20.18 14.81 25.68
C GLU A 178 -20.15 13.28 25.88
N ASP A 179 -21.27 12.54 25.78
CA ASP A 179 -21.30 11.09 26.02
C ASP A 179 -21.08 10.25 24.73
N GLY A 180 -21.29 10.86 23.55
CA GLY A 180 -21.00 10.24 22.24
C GLY A 180 -19.56 10.48 21.76
N GLU A 181 -18.84 11.39 22.40
CA GLU A 181 -17.53 11.88 21.98
C GLU A 181 -16.44 10.82 22.18
N THR A 182 -16.50 10.04 23.26
CA THR A 182 -15.50 9.01 23.57
C THR A 182 -15.58 7.81 22.62
N ALA A 183 -16.79 7.36 22.27
CA ALA A 183 -16.98 6.27 21.31
C ALA A 183 -16.59 6.70 19.89
N ARG A 184 -16.93 7.94 19.52
CA ARG A 184 -16.56 8.55 18.25
C ARG A 184 -15.05 8.77 18.13
N LEU A 185 -14.39 9.30 19.17
CA LEU A 185 -12.93 9.44 19.25
C LEU A 185 -12.26 8.08 19.10
N LYS A 186 -12.74 7.04 19.79
CA LYS A 186 -12.20 5.69 19.68
C LYS A 186 -12.28 5.15 18.25
N THR A 187 -13.43 5.29 17.59
CA THR A 187 -13.60 4.87 16.19
C THR A 187 -12.72 5.68 15.22
N VAL A 188 -12.55 6.99 15.47
CA VAL A 188 -11.64 7.84 14.68
C VAL A 188 -10.18 7.41 14.87
N TYR A 189 -9.75 7.14 16.10
CA TYR A 189 -8.41 6.63 16.39
C TYR A 189 -8.16 5.25 15.78
N GLU A 190 -9.16 4.36 15.79
CA GLU A 190 -9.04 3.04 15.17
C GLU A 190 -8.87 3.14 13.64
N ARG A 191 -9.62 4.03 12.98
CA ARG A 191 -9.49 4.28 11.53
C ARG A 191 -8.18 4.95 11.18
N TYR A 192 -7.79 5.97 11.94
CA TYR A 192 -6.50 6.62 11.79
C TYR A 192 -5.35 5.64 11.98
N ALA A 193 -5.39 4.81 13.02
CA ALA A 193 -4.38 3.78 13.26
C ALA A 193 -4.31 2.75 12.13
N MET A 194 -5.44 2.39 11.52
CA MET A 194 -5.45 1.54 10.32
C MET A 194 -4.82 2.23 9.11
N MET A 195 -5.19 3.47 8.82
CA MET A 195 -4.62 4.25 7.71
C MET A 195 -3.11 4.46 7.90
N VAL A 196 -2.67 4.78 9.11
CA VAL A 196 -1.26 4.94 9.46
C VAL A 196 -0.51 3.62 9.29
N ARG A 197 -1.02 2.49 9.80
CA ARG A 197 -0.38 1.17 9.61
C ARG A 197 -0.28 0.76 8.14
N HIS A 198 -1.29 1.12 7.35
CA HIS A 198 -1.30 0.88 5.90
C HIS A 198 -0.20 1.66 5.19
N GLU A 199 -0.13 2.98 5.42
CA GLU A 199 0.91 3.82 4.84
C GLU A 199 2.30 3.41 5.32
N GLN A 200 2.44 3.00 6.59
CA GLN A 200 3.71 2.48 7.12
C GLN A 200 4.20 1.22 6.38
N ALA A 201 3.29 0.32 6.00
CA ALA A 201 3.62 -0.86 5.21
C ALA A 201 4.09 -0.49 3.79
N TRP A 202 3.51 0.56 3.19
CA TRP A 202 3.93 1.10 1.90
C TRP A 202 5.31 1.79 2.00
N LEU A 203 5.50 2.62 3.02
CA LEU A 203 6.75 3.37 3.27
C LEU A 203 7.93 2.43 3.56
N ALA A 204 7.72 1.36 4.32
CA ALA A 204 8.72 0.33 4.58
C ALA A 204 9.19 -0.42 3.32
N ARG A 205 8.44 -0.32 2.21
CA ARG A 205 8.80 -0.86 0.90
C ARG A 205 9.50 0.15 0.01
N ARG A 206 9.32 1.45 0.26
CA ARG A 206 9.84 2.56 -0.55
C ARG A 206 11.16 3.13 -0.06
N PHE A 207 11.48 2.95 1.22
CA PHE A 207 12.74 3.36 1.81
C PHE A 207 13.48 2.13 2.35
N SER A 208 14.79 2.09 2.15
CA SER A 208 15.68 1.11 2.76
C SER A 208 15.78 1.31 4.27
N GLU A 209 16.21 0.28 5.00
CA GLU A 209 16.42 0.36 6.46
C GLU A 209 17.44 1.44 6.85
N THR A 210 18.41 1.72 5.98
CA THR A 210 19.42 2.77 6.19
C THR A 210 18.79 4.16 6.03
N GLU A 211 17.96 4.35 5.00
CA GLU A 211 17.21 5.61 4.80
C GLU A 211 16.19 5.84 5.91
N LEU A 212 15.44 4.82 6.34
CA LEU A 212 14.50 4.92 7.45
C LEU A 212 15.19 5.30 8.76
N ARG A 213 16.40 4.79 9.02
CA ARG A 213 17.21 5.18 10.18
C ARG A 213 17.68 6.63 10.10
N LEU A 214 18.06 7.10 8.92
CA LEU A 214 18.41 8.50 8.70
C LEU A 214 17.19 9.39 8.97
N ILE A 215 16.05 9.06 8.36
CA ILE A 215 14.80 9.81 8.54
C ILE A 215 14.39 9.83 10.02
N ALA A 216 14.44 8.70 10.72
CA ALA A 216 14.19 8.65 12.17
C ALA A 216 15.18 9.49 12.99
N GLY A 217 16.43 9.59 12.55
CA GLY A 217 17.43 10.50 13.11
C GLY A 217 17.02 11.96 12.97
N THR A 218 16.51 12.36 11.80
CA THR A 218 16.04 13.73 11.55
C THR A 218 14.77 14.06 12.31
N ILE A 219 13.85 13.11 12.45
CA ILE A 219 12.59 13.28 13.19
C ILE A 219 12.85 13.59 14.66
N ARG A 220 13.89 13.00 15.26
CA ARG A 220 14.28 13.27 16.66
C ARG A 220 14.75 14.70 16.94
N HIS A 221 15.09 15.46 15.90
CA HIS A 221 15.61 16.82 16.02
C HIS A 221 14.65 17.89 15.48
N ALA A 222 13.47 17.48 15.00
CA ALA A 222 12.41 18.35 14.50
C ALA A 222 11.16 18.22 15.38
N ASP A 223 10.39 19.31 15.49
CA ASP A 223 9.15 19.35 16.27
C ASP A 223 7.95 19.03 15.36
N PHE A 224 7.31 17.89 15.62
CA PHE A 224 6.13 17.40 14.91
C PHE A 224 4.88 17.33 15.81
N SER A 225 4.78 18.21 16.81
CA SER A 225 3.72 18.19 17.83
C SER A 225 2.30 18.53 17.35
N ASP A 226 2.13 19.02 16.11
CA ASP A 226 0.83 19.32 15.50
C ASP A 226 0.76 18.75 14.08
N ALA A 227 -0.44 18.35 13.62
CA ALA A 227 -0.65 17.79 12.29
C ALA A 227 -0.10 18.72 11.18
N ARG A 228 -0.24 20.04 11.36
CA ARG A 228 0.30 21.05 10.44
C ARG A 228 1.82 21.05 10.33
N SER A 229 2.53 20.60 11.37
CA SER A 229 3.98 20.49 11.38
C SER A 229 4.50 19.23 10.68
N CYS A 230 3.64 18.22 10.47
CA CYS A 230 4.00 16.98 9.77
C CYS A 230 4.28 17.16 8.29
N ARG A 231 3.81 18.25 7.66
CA ARG A 231 4.07 18.54 6.25
C ARG A 231 5.42 19.22 6.07
N GLY A 232 6.19 18.74 5.11
CA GLY A 232 7.52 19.25 4.82
C GLY A 232 8.63 18.50 5.54
N LEU A 233 8.41 17.24 5.94
CA LEU A 233 9.44 16.38 6.54
C LEU A 233 10.71 16.32 5.66
N TRP A 234 10.55 16.37 4.33
CA TRP A 234 11.65 16.40 3.39
C TRP A 234 12.59 17.62 3.59
N LEU A 235 12.11 18.75 4.12
CA LEU A 235 12.96 19.92 4.42
C LEU A 235 13.91 19.65 5.59
N ALA A 236 13.44 18.93 6.61
CA ALA A 236 14.27 18.52 7.74
C ALA A 236 15.34 17.52 7.27
N VAL A 237 14.98 16.60 6.39
CA VAL A 237 15.93 15.68 5.77
C VAL A 237 16.92 16.39 4.85
N GLU A 238 16.46 17.32 4.02
CA GLU A 238 17.32 18.13 3.13
C GLU A 238 18.34 18.94 3.93
N SER A 239 17.90 19.63 5.00
CA SER A 239 18.80 20.36 5.89
C SER A 239 19.84 19.44 6.52
N TRP A 240 19.43 18.26 7.00
CA TRP A 240 20.37 17.31 7.58
C TRP A 240 21.38 16.78 6.57
N LEU A 241 20.95 16.47 5.34
CA LEU A 241 21.84 16.00 4.26
C LEU A 241 22.88 17.06 3.90
N VAL A 242 22.47 18.33 3.80
CA VAL A 242 23.39 19.45 3.54
C VAL A 242 24.43 19.60 4.66
N ASP A 243 24.01 19.48 5.91
CA ASP A 243 24.90 19.63 7.07
C ASP A 243 25.83 18.41 7.27
N ASN A 244 25.49 17.24 6.73
CA ASN A 244 26.17 15.96 6.98
C ASN A 244 26.69 15.27 5.70
N ASP A 245 26.82 15.99 4.59
CA ASP A 245 27.19 15.50 3.25
C ASP A 245 28.46 14.62 3.23
N HIS A 246 29.41 14.88 4.15
CA HIS A 246 30.67 14.12 4.25
C HIS A 246 30.59 12.84 5.10
N THR A 247 29.43 12.54 5.69
CA THR A 247 29.21 11.43 6.63
C THR A 247 28.01 10.55 6.26
N LEU A 248 27.58 10.65 5.01
CA LEU A 248 26.45 9.87 4.52
C LEU A 248 26.74 8.36 4.66
N PRO A 249 25.79 7.58 5.21
CA PRO A 249 25.87 6.13 5.20
C PRO A 249 26.03 5.58 3.77
N ASP A 250 26.83 4.54 3.62
CA ASP A 250 27.01 3.85 2.34
C ASP A 250 25.66 3.38 1.76
N GLY A 251 25.44 3.64 0.47
CA GLY A 251 24.25 3.22 -0.26
C GLY A 251 23.08 4.20 -0.24
N ILE A 252 23.25 5.41 0.31
CA ILE A 252 22.27 6.50 0.19
C ILE A 252 22.61 7.38 -1.01
N ASP A 253 21.65 7.52 -1.92
CA ASP A 253 21.64 8.56 -2.94
C ASP A 253 20.78 9.73 -2.42
N PRO A 254 21.38 10.88 -2.06
CA PRO A 254 20.66 11.99 -1.43
C PRO A 254 19.64 12.64 -2.38
N ASP A 255 19.92 12.70 -3.68
CA ASP A 255 19.03 13.31 -4.66
C ASP A 255 17.79 12.43 -4.90
N ASP A 256 17.99 11.11 -5.03
CA ASP A 256 16.92 10.13 -5.18
C ASP A 256 16.05 10.03 -3.90
N LEU A 257 16.69 10.03 -2.72
CA LEU A 257 15.99 10.07 -1.43
C LEU A 257 15.09 11.31 -1.33
N LEU A 258 15.63 12.50 -1.63
CA LEU A 258 14.87 13.75 -1.56
C LEU A 258 13.75 13.79 -2.61
N ALA A 259 13.98 13.28 -3.81
CA ALA A 259 12.93 13.16 -4.83
C ALA A 259 11.78 12.26 -4.36
N ARG A 260 12.10 11.11 -3.76
CA ARG A 260 11.09 10.21 -3.15
C ARG A 260 10.34 10.90 -2.01
N MET A 261 11.03 11.61 -1.13
CA MET A 261 10.39 12.31 0.00
C MET A 261 9.49 13.46 -0.45
N LYS A 262 9.91 14.25 -1.45
CA LYS A 262 9.11 15.31 -2.05
C LYS A 262 7.85 14.78 -2.75
N SER A 263 7.88 13.52 -3.19
CA SER A 263 6.73 12.85 -3.81
C SER A 263 5.68 12.31 -2.81
N LEU A 264 5.97 12.35 -1.50
CA LEU A 264 5.04 11.84 -0.50
C LEU A 264 3.79 12.71 -0.39
N SER A 265 2.64 12.04 -0.22
CA SER A 265 1.41 12.70 0.20
C SER A 265 1.51 13.15 1.66
N TYR A 266 0.62 14.05 2.07
CA TYR A 266 0.57 14.48 3.46
C TYR A 266 0.29 13.31 4.43
N GLY A 267 -0.62 12.39 4.08
CA GLY A 267 -0.90 11.20 4.88
C GLY A 267 0.31 10.25 4.99
N GLN A 268 1.13 10.16 3.95
CA GLN A 268 2.38 9.40 3.97
C GLN A 268 3.44 10.04 4.85
N GLU A 269 3.58 11.37 4.84
CA GLU A 269 4.49 12.05 5.75
C GLU A 269 4.07 11.85 7.21
N VAL A 270 2.77 12.00 7.50
CA VAL A 270 2.21 11.73 8.84
C VAL A 270 2.49 10.28 9.25
N ALA A 271 2.20 9.30 8.41
CA ALA A 271 2.42 7.90 8.72
C ALA A 271 3.91 7.56 8.94
N LEU A 272 4.81 8.21 8.20
CA LEU A 272 6.26 8.06 8.35
C LEU A 272 6.74 8.63 9.68
N ILE A 273 6.23 9.80 10.06
CA ILE A 273 6.50 10.43 11.36
C ILE A 273 5.99 9.54 12.48
N GLU A 274 4.75 9.08 12.42
CA GLU A 274 4.16 8.19 13.44
C GLU A 274 4.88 6.84 13.57
N ALA A 275 5.49 6.33 12.48
CA ALA A 275 6.25 5.08 12.53
C ALA A 275 7.62 5.23 13.19
N LEU A 276 8.26 6.37 12.95
CA LEU A 276 9.69 6.58 13.21
C LEU A 276 9.94 7.53 14.37
N ALA A 277 8.93 8.28 14.80
CA ALA A 277 8.97 9.08 16.01
C ALA A 277 9.24 8.13 17.19
N PRO A 278 10.10 8.53 18.14
CA PRO A 278 10.29 7.76 19.34
C PRO A 278 8.94 7.65 20.07
N VAL A 279 8.48 6.41 20.29
CA VAL A 279 7.44 6.16 21.28
C VAL A 279 8.04 6.63 22.59
N ASP A 280 7.50 7.70 23.16
CA ASP A 280 7.95 8.19 24.47
C ASP A 280 8.06 7.00 25.44
N ALA A 281 9.27 6.82 25.98
CA ALA A 281 9.61 5.80 26.96
C ALA A 281 9.07 6.16 28.36
#